data_AF-A0A3B8Z3Y5-F1
#
_entry.id   AF-A0A3B8Z3Y5-F1
#
_cell.length_a   1.000
_cell.length_b   1.000
_cell.length_c   1.000
_cell.angle_alpha   90.00
_cell.angle_beta   90.00
_cell.angle_gamma   90.00
#
_symmetry.space_group_name_H-M   'P 1'
#
loop_
_entity.id
_entity.type
_entity.pdbx_description
1 polymer ?
#
loop_
_entity_poly.entity_id
_entity_poly.type
_entity_poly.pdbx_seq_one_letter_code
_entity_poly.pdbx_strand_id
1 'polypeptide(L)'
;MRYSRTGGGSFTAPAPDLDLDWSYTPDGLGLSYLTPPLDEDVVLAGPGYADLWIQTSADDAPIEIVLSEVTPDGNEVRIQTGVQLAGYRKIDEDRSGRFLTRLFFGEDDYEPLSNELTLVHVPIFDVAHPLRTGSRLRVQINTPGRDLPLWFFDNPDPGPGGATYRVARGGGHASAIVLAVLPAGFLDVPEGLPLCGILRGQPCRPYVATSNSPG
;
A
#
# COMPACT_ATOMS: atom_id res chain seq x y z
N MET A 1 5.37 -25.35 20.97
CA MET A 1 5.51 -23.87 20.93
C MET A 1 6.08 -23.38 22.24
N ARG A 2 7.33 -22.92 22.25
CA ARG A 2 7.90 -22.20 23.40
C ARG A 2 7.75 -20.71 23.10
N TYR A 3 6.89 -20.02 23.84
CA TYR A 3 6.84 -18.57 23.82
C TYR A 3 8.19 -18.02 24.29
N SER A 4 8.80 -17.14 23.49
CA SER A 4 9.98 -16.37 23.90
C SER A 4 9.64 -15.52 25.12
N ARG A 5 10.48 -15.58 26.16
CA ARG A 5 10.33 -14.84 27.43
C ARG A 5 10.87 -13.40 27.39
N THR A 6 11.01 -12.80 26.21
CA THR A 6 11.36 -11.38 26.08
C THR A 6 10.14 -10.55 25.67
N GLY A 7 9.00 -10.83 26.31
CA GLY A 7 7.79 -10.02 26.24
C GLY A 7 7.96 -8.73 27.03
N GLY A 8 8.55 -7.74 26.39
CA GLY A 8 8.70 -6.38 26.89
C GLY A 8 8.89 -5.43 25.72
N GLY A 9 7.90 -5.37 24.83
CA GLY A 9 7.86 -4.38 23.77
C GLY A 9 7.73 -2.99 24.37
N SER A 10 8.86 -2.33 24.61
CA SER A 10 8.89 -0.92 24.97
C SER A 10 8.58 -0.11 23.71
N PHE A 11 7.32 0.32 23.56
CA PHE A 11 6.89 1.24 22.49
C PHE A 11 7.51 2.65 22.61
N THR A 12 8.41 2.88 23.57
CA THR A 12 9.06 4.17 23.86
C THR A 12 10.59 4.16 23.71
N ALA A 13 11.21 3.02 23.36
CA ALA A 13 12.63 2.97 23.03
C ALA A 13 12.90 3.48 21.58
N PRO A 14 14.11 3.97 21.25
CA PRO A 14 14.47 4.39 19.90
C PRO A 14 14.32 3.30 18.82
N ALA A 15 14.32 2.03 19.20
CA ALA A 15 13.92 0.87 18.40
C ALA A 15 13.82 -0.36 19.33
N PRO A 16 12.80 -1.22 19.26
CA PRO A 16 13.12 -2.63 19.05
C PRO A 16 13.68 -2.74 17.63
N ASP A 17 14.88 -3.29 17.46
CA ASP A 17 15.40 -3.68 16.14
C ASP A 17 14.44 -4.74 15.58
N LEU A 18 13.40 -4.24 14.90
CA LEU A 18 12.41 -5.04 14.25
C LEU A 18 13.03 -5.41 12.90
N ASP A 19 13.72 -6.54 12.90
CA ASP A 19 14.33 -7.09 11.71
C ASP A 19 13.22 -7.46 10.73
N LEU A 20 13.00 -6.58 9.75
CA LEU A 20 12.05 -6.76 8.67
C LEU A 20 12.84 -7.00 7.39
N ASP A 21 12.81 -8.24 6.91
CA ASP A 21 13.23 -8.55 5.55
C ASP A 21 12.16 -8.05 4.57
N TRP A 22 12.27 -6.78 4.18
CA TRP A 22 11.39 -6.16 3.19
C TRP A 22 11.76 -6.60 1.77
N SER A 23 11.31 -7.81 1.42
CA SER A 23 11.57 -8.46 0.13
C SER A 23 10.80 -7.83 -1.04
N TYR A 24 11.34 -7.94 -2.26
CA TYR A 24 10.68 -7.44 -3.47
C TYR A 24 9.43 -8.28 -3.80
N THR A 25 8.40 -7.62 -4.32
CA THR A 25 7.29 -8.34 -4.96
C THR A 25 7.82 -9.08 -6.19
N PRO A 26 7.67 -10.42 -6.27
CA PRO A 26 8.14 -11.17 -7.43
C PRO A 26 7.40 -10.79 -8.71
N ASP A 27 8.08 -10.93 -9.86
CA ASP A 27 7.48 -10.66 -11.17
C ASP A 27 6.20 -11.48 -11.37
N GLY A 28 5.14 -10.82 -11.86
CA GLY A 28 3.83 -11.42 -12.07
C GLY A 28 2.97 -11.58 -10.81
N LEU A 29 3.50 -11.28 -9.61
CA LEU A 29 2.73 -11.31 -8.34
C LEU A 29 2.32 -9.93 -7.85
N GLY A 30 2.50 -8.90 -8.66
CA GLY A 30 2.00 -7.56 -8.37
C GLY A 30 2.17 -6.60 -9.53
N LEU A 31 1.59 -5.42 -9.36
CA LEU A 31 1.67 -4.29 -10.29
C LEU A 31 2.46 -3.17 -9.62
N SER A 32 3.10 -2.33 -10.43
CA SER A 32 3.93 -1.22 -9.99
C SER A 32 3.73 0.00 -10.89
N TYR A 33 3.36 1.13 -10.32
CA TYR A 33 3.17 2.39 -11.01
C TYR A 33 4.03 3.46 -10.37
N LEU A 34 4.67 4.29 -11.18
CA LEU A 34 5.51 5.39 -10.71
C LEU A 34 5.02 6.69 -11.33
N THR A 35 5.05 7.75 -10.54
CA THR A 35 4.99 9.11 -11.09
C THR A 35 6.24 9.39 -11.94
N PRO A 36 6.21 10.41 -12.79
CA PRO A 36 7.42 11.13 -13.17
C PRO A 36 8.19 11.60 -11.92
N PRO A 37 9.49 11.94 -12.05
CA PRO A 37 10.18 12.70 -11.01
C PRO A 37 9.34 13.93 -10.64
N LEU A 38 9.18 14.20 -9.35
CA LEU A 38 8.43 15.35 -8.87
C LEU A 38 9.20 16.64 -9.19
N ASP A 39 8.50 17.66 -9.68
CA ASP A 39 9.10 18.96 -10.01
C ASP A 39 9.30 19.85 -8.78
N GLU A 40 8.64 19.53 -7.66
CA GLU A 40 8.73 20.21 -6.37
C GLU A 40 8.52 19.22 -5.21
N ASP A 41 8.76 19.67 -3.98
CA ASP A 41 8.51 18.88 -2.78
C ASP A 41 7.01 18.66 -2.56
N VAL A 42 6.60 17.42 -2.30
CA VAL A 42 5.21 17.03 -2.04
C VAL A 42 5.13 16.39 -0.67
N VAL A 43 4.30 16.95 0.21
CA VAL A 43 4.08 16.38 1.56
C VAL A 43 2.75 15.64 1.61
N LEU A 44 2.83 14.33 1.81
CA LEU A 44 1.66 13.49 2.12
C LEU A 44 1.39 13.58 3.62
N ALA A 45 0.16 13.91 4.03
CA ALA A 45 -0.22 13.96 5.43
C ALA A 45 -1.70 13.61 5.65
N GLY A 46 -1.94 12.47 6.30
CA GLY A 46 -3.28 11.96 6.64
C GLY A 46 -3.60 10.63 5.95
N PRO A 47 -4.88 10.21 5.99
CA PRO A 47 -5.35 9.01 5.30
C PRO A 47 -5.35 9.21 3.78
N GLY A 48 -5.45 8.10 3.07
CA GLY A 48 -5.75 8.06 1.65
C GLY A 48 -6.45 6.75 1.29
N TYR A 49 -6.74 6.57 0.02
CA TYR A 49 -7.32 5.32 -0.48
C TYR A 49 -6.96 5.10 -1.96
N ALA A 50 -7.10 3.86 -2.41
CA ALA A 50 -7.08 3.52 -3.83
C ALA A 50 -8.48 3.05 -4.28
N ASP A 51 -8.92 3.58 -5.41
CA ASP A 51 -10.11 3.12 -6.14
C ASP A 51 -9.64 2.17 -7.23
N LEU A 52 -9.90 0.89 -7.05
CA LEU A 52 -9.44 -0.14 -7.97
C LEU A 52 -10.62 -0.86 -8.63
N TRP A 53 -10.65 -0.84 -9.96
CA TRP A 53 -11.51 -1.70 -10.74
C TRP A 53 -10.84 -3.06 -10.91
N ILE A 54 -11.28 -4.04 -10.13
CA ILE A 54 -10.67 -5.36 -10.04
C ILE A 54 -11.57 -6.40 -10.71
N GLN A 55 -10.95 -7.32 -11.44
CA GLN A 55 -11.59 -8.54 -11.93
C GLN A 55 -10.79 -9.75 -11.43
N THR A 56 -11.45 -10.75 -10.89
CA THR A 56 -10.81 -11.98 -10.43
C THR A 56 -11.60 -13.22 -10.80
N SER A 57 -10.90 -14.35 -10.96
CA SER A 57 -11.54 -15.66 -11.13
C SER A 57 -11.92 -16.33 -9.80
N ALA A 58 -11.49 -15.78 -8.66
CA ALA A 58 -11.87 -16.26 -7.34
C ALA A 58 -13.14 -15.57 -6.82
N ASP A 59 -13.65 -16.03 -5.68
CA ASP A 59 -14.78 -15.42 -4.97
C ASP A 59 -14.35 -14.27 -4.04
N ASP A 60 -13.04 -14.03 -3.89
CA ASP A 60 -12.49 -12.90 -3.15
C ASP A 60 -11.11 -12.48 -3.70
N ALA A 61 -10.66 -11.30 -3.29
CA ALA A 61 -9.35 -10.77 -3.62
C ALA A 61 -8.74 -10.03 -2.41
N PRO A 62 -7.71 -10.60 -1.75
CA PRO A 62 -6.92 -9.86 -0.78
C PRO A 62 -5.98 -8.90 -1.52
N ILE A 63 -6.04 -7.62 -1.17
CA ILE A 63 -5.33 -6.54 -1.87
C ILE A 63 -4.47 -5.80 -0.85
N GLU A 64 -3.22 -5.56 -1.23
CA GLU A 64 -2.32 -4.66 -0.54
C GLU A 64 -1.86 -3.55 -1.49
N ILE A 65 -1.87 -2.32 -0.98
CA ILE A 65 -1.27 -1.15 -1.61
C ILE A 65 0.00 -0.84 -0.83
N VAL A 66 1.12 -0.73 -1.54
CA VAL A 66 2.40 -0.29 -0.96
C VAL A 66 2.77 1.05 -1.56
N LEU A 67 2.92 2.07 -0.72
CA LEU A 67 3.48 3.36 -1.09
C LEU A 67 4.97 3.37 -0.77
N SER A 68 5.79 3.73 -1.74
CA SER A 68 7.23 3.93 -1.55
C SER A 68 7.74 5.17 -2.28
N GLU A 69 8.79 5.77 -1.73
CA GLU A 69 9.57 6.81 -2.40
C GLU A 69 10.70 6.14 -3.16
N VAL A 70 10.77 6.37 -4.48
CA VAL A 70 11.96 6.06 -5.27
C VAL A 70 12.75 7.35 -5.42
N THR A 71 13.88 7.39 -4.75
CA THR A 71 14.75 8.56 -4.63
C THR A 71 15.67 8.69 -5.86
N PRO A 72 16.19 9.89 -6.16
CA PRO A 72 17.11 10.12 -7.28
C PRO A 72 18.43 9.34 -7.21
N ASP A 73 18.85 8.93 -6.01
CA ASP A 73 20.06 8.13 -5.80
C ASP A 73 19.85 6.62 -6.04
N GLY A 74 18.63 6.22 -6.42
CA GLY A 74 18.27 4.86 -6.78
C GLY A 74 17.83 3.99 -5.60
N ASN A 75 17.55 4.58 -4.42
CA ASN A 75 16.95 3.85 -3.30
C ASN A 75 15.42 3.89 -3.34
N GLU A 76 14.81 2.84 -2.81
CA GLU A 76 13.38 2.72 -2.55
C GLU A 76 13.15 2.69 -1.03
N VAL A 77 12.32 3.60 -0.52
CA VAL A 77 11.93 3.70 0.89
C VAL A 77 10.45 3.40 1.02
N ARG A 78 10.06 2.37 1.78
CA ARG A 78 8.64 2.08 2.04
C ARG A 78 8.06 3.19 2.92
N ILE A 79 7.01 3.84 2.45
CA ILE A 79 6.35 4.94 3.17
C ILE A 79 5.22 4.40 4.03
N GLN A 80 4.26 3.70 3.41
CA GLN A 80 3.05 3.23 4.07
C GLN A 80 2.36 2.11 3.28
N THR A 81 1.43 1.39 3.89
CA THR A 81 0.58 0.40 3.21
C THR A 81 -0.91 0.62 3.47
N GLY A 82 -1.75 -0.04 2.66
CA GLY A 82 -3.17 -0.27 2.90
C GLY A 82 -3.49 -1.72 2.57
N VAL A 83 -4.37 -2.35 3.34
CA VAL A 83 -4.78 -3.74 3.11
C VAL A 83 -6.29 -3.83 3.11
N GLN A 84 -6.84 -4.65 2.22
CA GLN A 84 -8.28 -4.84 2.10
C GLN A 84 -8.61 -6.23 1.56
N LEU A 85 -9.68 -6.83 2.08
CA LEU A 85 -10.29 -8.01 1.50
C LEU A 85 -11.53 -7.57 0.71
N ALA A 86 -11.50 -7.75 -0.61
CA ALA A 86 -12.47 -7.15 -1.53
C ALA A 86 -13.92 -7.62 -1.34
N GLY A 87 -14.13 -8.79 -0.74
CA GLY A 87 -15.45 -9.24 -0.31
C GLY A 87 -16.11 -8.29 0.69
N TYR A 88 -15.33 -7.62 1.54
CA TYR A 88 -15.80 -6.62 2.51
C TYR A 88 -15.65 -5.18 1.99
N ARG A 89 -16.05 -4.93 0.73
CA ARG A 89 -15.91 -3.62 0.05
C ARG A 89 -17.01 -2.61 0.38
N LYS A 90 -18.00 -2.97 1.20
CA LYS A 90 -19.12 -2.08 1.54
C LYS A 90 -18.64 -0.91 2.40
N ILE A 91 -18.76 0.31 1.86
CA ILE A 91 -18.38 1.54 2.54
C ILE A 91 -19.40 1.91 3.61
N ASP A 92 -18.88 2.35 4.75
CA ASP A 92 -19.63 3.07 5.76
C ASP A 92 -19.53 4.58 5.50
N GLU A 93 -20.51 5.12 4.78
CA GLU A 93 -20.55 6.53 4.37
C GLU A 93 -20.60 7.48 5.57
N ASP A 94 -21.27 7.09 6.67
CA ASP A 94 -21.44 7.93 7.86
C ASP A 94 -20.13 8.12 8.64
N ARG A 95 -19.21 7.15 8.53
CA ARG A 95 -17.87 7.20 9.14
C ARG A 95 -16.76 7.51 8.14
N SER A 96 -17.10 7.69 6.87
CA SER A 96 -16.16 8.08 5.82
C SER A 96 -16.14 9.59 5.61
N GLY A 97 -15.09 10.06 4.95
CA GLY A 97 -14.93 11.47 4.60
C GLY A 97 -14.12 11.59 3.32
N ARG A 98 -13.60 12.80 3.06
CA ARG A 98 -12.89 13.09 1.81
C ARG A 98 -11.72 12.14 1.51
N PHE A 99 -10.96 11.76 2.54
CA PHE A 99 -9.76 10.92 2.40
C PHE A 99 -9.80 9.66 3.26
N LEU A 100 -10.62 9.68 4.32
CA LEU A 100 -10.78 8.54 5.22
C LEU A 100 -11.92 7.67 4.71
N THR A 101 -11.62 6.45 4.31
CA THR A 101 -12.62 5.44 3.96
C THR A 101 -12.76 4.45 5.10
N ARG A 102 -13.99 4.27 5.59
CA ARG A 102 -14.35 3.24 6.57
C ARG A 102 -15.23 2.21 5.90
N LEU A 103 -15.03 0.95 6.27
CA LEU A 103 -15.72 -0.19 5.70
C LEU A 103 -16.50 -0.93 6.78
N PHE A 104 -17.55 -1.60 6.38
CA PHE A 104 -18.22 -2.59 7.21
C PHE A 104 -17.53 -3.95 7.09
N PHE A 105 -17.53 -4.71 8.19
CA PHE A 105 -16.95 -6.05 8.28
C PHE A 105 -17.88 -7.04 8.99
N GLY A 106 -19.19 -6.74 9.02
CA GLY A 106 -20.19 -7.69 9.51
C GLY A 106 -20.34 -8.86 8.52
N GLU A 107 -20.84 -9.99 9.00
CA GLU A 107 -21.07 -11.18 8.16
C GLU A 107 -21.97 -10.86 6.94
N ASP A 108 -23.04 -10.09 7.15
CA ASP A 108 -23.98 -9.66 6.10
C ASP A 108 -23.40 -8.60 5.14
N ASP A 109 -22.22 -8.04 5.44
CA ASP A 109 -21.53 -7.06 4.60
C ASP A 109 -20.53 -7.72 3.64
N TYR A 110 -20.36 -9.05 3.73
CA TYR A 110 -19.56 -9.82 2.80
C TYR A 110 -20.31 -10.03 1.49
N GLU A 111 -19.71 -9.56 0.39
CA GLU A 111 -20.22 -9.74 -0.95
C GLU A 111 -19.17 -10.46 -1.81
N PRO A 112 -19.35 -11.75 -2.16
CA PRO A 112 -18.41 -12.46 -3.02
C PRO A 112 -18.15 -11.70 -4.33
N LEU A 113 -16.90 -11.75 -4.78
CA LEU A 113 -16.55 -11.28 -6.13
C LEU A 113 -17.01 -12.28 -7.18
N SER A 114 -17.21 -11.76 -8.38
CA SER A 114 -17.42 -12.53 -9.60
C SER A 114 -16.32 -12.19 -10.61
N ASN A 115 -16.29 -12.91 -11.73
CA ASN A 115 -15.36 -12.61 -12.83
C ASN A 115 -15.78 -11.37 -13.66
N GLU A 116 -16.38 -10.37 -13.02
CA GLU A 116 -16.74 -9.07 -13.58
C GLU A 116 -15.90 -7.96 -12.93
N LEU A 117 -15.78 -6.82 -13.62
CA LEU A 117 -15.08 -5.67 -13.05
C LEU A 117 -15.89 -5.09 -11.90
N THR A 118 -15.27 -5.05 -10.72
CA THR A 118 -15.85 -4.56 -9.48
C THR A 118 -14.99 -3.43 -8.93
N LEU A 119 -15.61 -2.30 -8.55
CA LEU A 119 -14.91 -1.22 -7.88
C LEU A 119 -14.67 -1.61 -6.40
N VAL A 120 -13.42 -1.53 -5.97
CA VAL A 120 -12.99 -1.78 -4.60
C VAL A 120 -12.22 -0.57 -4.09
N HIS A 121 -12.68 -0.02 -2.98
CA HIS A 121 -11.99 1.04 -2.25
C HIS A 121 -11.04 0.39 -1.24
N VAL A 122 -9.74 0.68 -1.36
CA VAL A 122 -8.70 0.17 -0.47
C VAL A 122 -8.17 1.31 0.39
N PRO A 123 -8.57 1.41 1.67
CA PRO A 123 -8.03 2.42 2.58
C PRO A 123 -6.54 2.23 2.79
N ILE A 124 -5.79 3.32 2.77
CA ILE A 124 -4.37 3.37 3.08
C ILE A 124 -4.22 3.93 4.49
N PHE A 125 -3.39 3.30 5.31
CA PHE A 125 -3.13 3.78 6.66
C PHE A 125 -2.57 5.21 6.64
N ASP A 126 -2.79 5.96 7.72
CA ASP A 126 -2.35 7.35 7.79
C ASP A 126 -0.84 7.47 7.52
N VAL A 127 -0.48 8.40 6.65
CA VAL A 127 0.90 8.67 6.26
C VAL A 127 1.26 10.11 6.60
N ALA A 128 2.51 10.33 7.00
CA ALA A 128 3.12 11.66 7.06
C ALA A 128 4.53 11.57 6.48
N HIS A 129 4.72 11.98 5.23
CA HIS A 129 5.99 11.80 4.51
C HIS A 129 6.24 12.91 3.47
N PRO A 130 7.35 13.64 3.56
CA PRO A 130 7.80 14.54 2.50
C PRO A 130 8.53 13.76 1.40
N LEU A 131 8.00 13.80 0.18
CA LEU A 131 8.66 13.39 -1.05
C LEU A 131 9.40 14.61 -1.60
N ARG A 132 10.72 14.51 -1.78
CA ARG A 132 11.51 15.64 -2.28
C ARG A 132 11.46 15.75 -3.80
N THR A 133 11.77 16.94 -4.29
CA THR A 133 11.97 17.22 -5.71
C THR A 133 12.92 16.18 -6.34
N GLY A 134 12.55 15.65 -7.50
CA GLY A 134 13.27 14.59 -8.21
C GLY A 134 12.92 13.16 -7.76
N SER A 135 12.40 12.97 -6.54
CA SER A 135 11.87 11.66 -6.12
C SER A 135 10.63 11.29 -6.93
N ARG A 136 10.27 10.01 -6.92
CA ARG A 136 9.06 9.48 -7.53
C ARG A 136 8.23 8.81 -6.45
N LEU A 137 6.92 9.01 -6.48
CA LEU A 137 6.01 8.16 -5.73
C LEU A 137 5.81 6.86 -6.52
N ARG A 138 6.04 5.73 -5.88
CA ARG A 138 5.68 4.41 -6.38
C ARG A 138 4.46 3.89 -5.63
N VAL A 139 3.53 3.32 -6.40
CA VAL A 139 2.38 2.57 -5.90
C VAL A 139 2.52 1.14 -6.39
N GLN A 140 2.63 0.20 -5.47
CA GLN A 140 2.51 -1.22 -5.79
C GLN A 140 1.13 -1.73 -5.40
N ILE A 141 0.61 -2.66 -6.19
CA ILE A 141 -0.63 -3.39 -5.92
C ILE A 141 -0.29 -4.88 -5.93
N ASN A 142 -0.41 -5.54 -4.79
CA ASN A 142 -0.06 -6.95 -4.60
C ASN A 142 -1.00 -7.60 -3.58
N THR A 143 -0.64 -8.78 -3.08
CA THR A 143 -1.37 -9.47 -2.01
C THR A 143 -0.65 -9.31 -0.66
N PRO A 144 -1.37 -9.09 0.45
CA PRO A 144 -0.78 -8.86 1.77
C PRO A 144 0.18 -9.97 2.22
N GLY A 145 1.25 -9.60 2.93
CA GLY A 145 2.06 -10.55 3.70
C GLY A 145 3.57 -10.30 3.76
N ARG A 146 4.10 -9.26 3.11
CA ARG A 146 5.55 -9.02 3.02
C ARG A 146 5.99 -7.62 3.47
N ASP A 147 5.05 -6.68 3.51
CA ASP A 147 5.34 -5.25 3.63
C ASP A 147 5.09 -4.69 5.04
N LEU A 148 4.62 -5.53 5.97
CA LEU A 148 4.36 -5.20 7.37
C LEU A 148 5.14 -6.13 8.32
N PRO A 149 5.84 -5.60 9.34
CA PRO A 149 6.77 -6.38 10.13
C PRO A 149 6.16 -7.22 11.27
N LEU A 150 4.94 -6.88 11.70
CA LEU A 150 4.29 -7.53 12.84
C LEU A 150 2.91 -8.11 12.48
N TRP A 151 2.51 -8.02 11.21
CA TRP A 151 1.22 -8.46 10.74
C TRP A 151 1.43 -9.64 9.79
N PHE A 152 0.76 -10.74 10.10
CA PHE A 152 0.77 -11.94 9.29
C PHE A 152 -0.63 -12.15 8.75
N PHE A 153 -0.74 -12.40 7.46
CA PHE A 153 -2.00 -12.55 6.76
C PHE A 153 -2.15 -13.98 6.26
N ASP A 154 -3.27 -14.61 6.62
CA ASP A 154 -3.73 -15.83 5.98
C ASP A 154 -4.64 -15.41 4.83
N ASN A 155 -4.06 -15.33 3.63
CA ASN A 155 -4.83 -15.05 2.42
C ASN A 155 -5.75 -16.25 2.09
N PRO A 156 -6.98 -16.01 1.61
CA PRO A 156 -7.88 -17.09 1.19
C PRO A 156 -7.22 -18.03 0.18
N ASP A 157 -7.46 -19.33 0.32
CA ASP A 157 -7.00 -20.33 -0.66
C ASP A 157 -7.79 -20.12 -1.97
N PRO A 158 -7.12 -19.75 -3.08
CA PRO A 158 -7.80 -19.57 -4.36
C PRO A 158 -8.31 -20.88 -4.99
N GLY A 159 -8.01 -22.03 -4.37
CA GLY A 159 -8.42 -23.34 -4.82
C GLY A 159 -7.55 -23.91 -5.93
N PRO A 160 -7.89 -25.12 -6.43
CA PRO A 160 -7.11 -25.82 -7.44
C PRO A 160 -7.02 -25.02 -8.74
N GLY A 161 -5.80 -24.65 -9.15
CA GLY A 161 -5.55 -23.83 -10.35
C GLY A 161 -5.20 -22.37 -10.06
N GLY A 162 -5.33 -21.93 -8.80
CA GLY A 162 -5.03 -20.56 -8.39
C GLY A 162 -6.08 -19.54 -8.84
N ALA A 163 -5.80 -18.27 -8.58
CA ALA A 163 -6.67 -17.16 -8.97
C ALA A 163 -5.93 -16.22 -9.92
N THR A 164 -6.69 -15.62 -10.83
CA THR A 164 -6.23 -14.47 -11.62
C THR A 164 -6.75 -13.19 -10.99
N TYR A 165 -5.92 -12.15 -10.96
CA TYR A 165 -6.31 -10.81 -10.50
C TYR A 165 -5.90 -9.81 -11.57
N ARG A 166 -6.85 -8.98 -12.01
CA ARG A 166 -6.63 -7.91 -12.99
C ARG A 166 -7.09 -6.60 -12.41
N VAL A 167 -6.36 -5.53 -12.70
CA VAL A 167 -6.73 -4.15 -12.36
C VAL A 167 -6.92 -3.37 -13.65
N ALA A 168 -8.12 -2.86 -13.88
CA ALA A 168 -8.42 -2.03 -15.05
C ALA A 168 -7.82 -0.62 -14.89
N ARG A 169 -7.48 -0.01 -16.03
CA ARG A 169 -6.90 1.35 -16.09
C ARG A 169 -7.44 2.10 -17.31
N GLY A 170 -7.81 3.36 -17.11
CA GLY A 170 -8.34 4.24 -18.14
C GLY A 170 -9.80 3.99 -18.52
N GLY A 171 -10.34 4.85 -19.39
CA GLY A 171 -11.74 4.79 -19.82
C GLY A 171 -12.72 4.92 -18.65
N GLY A 172 -13.84 4.20 -18.72
CA GLY A 172 -14.84 4.16 -17.66
C GLY A 172 -14.42 3.40 -16.39
N HIS A 173 -13.28 2.71 -16.43
CA HIS A 173 -12.74 1.92 -15.31
C HIS A 173 -11.34 2.42 -14.92
N ALA A 174 -11.22 3.75 -14.79
CA ALA A 174 -9.96 4.40 -14.45
C ALA A 174 -9.66 4.25 -12.95
N SER A 175 -9.00 3.14 -12.59
CA SER A 175 -8.46 2.98 -11.24
C SER A 175 -7.50 4.12 -10.89
N ALA A 176 -7.54 4.58 -9.64
CA ALA A 176 -6.80 5.74 -9.18
C ALA A 176 -6.39 5.60 -7.71
N ILE A 177 -5.44 6.43 -7.30
CA ILE A 177 -5.09 6.62 -5.90
C ILE A 177 -5.40 8.06 -5.49
N VAL A 178 -5.96 8.24 -4.31
CA VAL A 178 -6.31 9.54 -3.72
C VAL A 178 -5.55 9.68 -2.41
N LEU A 179 -4.66 10.67 -2.36
CA LEU A 179 -3.79 10.92 -1.21
C LEU A 179 -3.99 12.35 -0.70
N ALA A 180 -3.90 12.53 0.61
CA ALA A 180 -3.93 13.84 1.25
C ALA A 180 -2.58 14.54 1.06
N VAL A 181 -2.53 15.51 0.14
CA VAL A 181 -1.37 16.35 -0.12
C VAL A 181 -1.55 17.70 0.59
N LEU A 182 -0.57 18.12 1.39
CA LEU A 182 -0.57 19.45 1.98
C LEU A 182 -0.30 20.51 0.92
N PRO A 183 -0.86 21.74 1.06
CA PRO A 183 -0.52 22.85 0.17
C PRO A 183 1.00 23.08 0.12
N ALA A 184 1.52 23.41 -1.08
CA ALA A 184 2.92 23.74 -1.25
C ALA A 184 3.35 24.88 -0.31
N GLY A 185 4.52 24.73 0.32
CA GLY A 185 5.04 25.70 1.29
C GLY A 185 4.31 25.75 2.64
N PHE A 186 3.37 24.83 2.90
CA PHE A 186 2.68 24.77 4.20
C PHE A 186 3.61 24.36 5.36
N LEU A 187 4.64 23.56 5.08
CA LEU A 187 5.68 23.15 6.03
C LEU A 187 7.06 23.37 5.42
N ASP A 188 8.02 23.76 6.26
CA ASP A 188 9.44 23.77 5.90
C ASP A 188 9.97 22.32 5.95
N VAL A 189 10.20 21.74 4.76
CA VAL A 189 10.80 20.40 4.62
C VAL A 189 12.33 20.52 4.72
N PRO A 190 13.01 19.79 5.61
CA PRO A 190 14.46 19.79 5.66
C PRO A 190 15.09 19.34 4.34
N GLU A 191 16.06 20.12 3.87
CA GLU A 191 16.82 19.82 2.66
C GLU A 191 17.54 18.47 2.75
N GLY A 192 17.70 17.82 1.59
CA GLY A 192 18.44 16.58 1.45
C GLY A 192 17.64 15.34 1.87
N LEU A 193 17.99 14.20 1.27
CA LEU A 193 17.35 12.92 1.56
C LEU A 193 17.96 12.26 2.80
N PRO A 194 17.15 11.62 3.65
CA PRO A 194 17.68 10.80 4.73
C PRO A 194 18.49 9.62 4.16
N LEU A 195 19.54 9.21 4.87
CA LEU A 195 20.28 8.01 4.50
C LEU A 195 19.35 6.78 4.51
N CYS A 196 19.55 5.87 3.56
CA CYS A 196 18.79 4.63 3.49
C CYS A 196 18.84 3.86 4.82
N GLY A 197 17.67 3.47 5.34
CA GLY A 197 17.54 2.63 6.53
C GLY A 197 17.52 3.37 7.88
N ILE A 198 17.59 4.72 7.90
CA ILE A 198 17.56 5.47 9.17
C ILE A 198 16.15 5.87 9.62
N LEU A 199 15.16 5.82 8.72
CA LEU A 199 13.78 6.20 9.02
C LEU A 199 13.08 5.06 9.77
N ARG A 200 12.46 5.41 10.91
CA ARG A 200 11.77 4.42 11.75
C ARG A 200 10.58 3.83 11.03
N GLY A 201 10.52 2.49 10.96
CA GLY A 201 9.39 1.77 10.37
C GLY A 201 9.28 1.90 8.85
N GLN A 202 10.30 2.49 8.21
CA GLN A 202 10.36 2.71 6.77
C GLN A 202 11.63 2.02 6.23
N PRO A 203 11.56 0.69 6.01
CA PRO A 203 12.69 -0.05 5.46
C PRO A 203 13.08 0.54 4.10
N CYS A 204 14.37 0.39 3.78
CA CYS A 204 14.94 0.92 2.57
C CYS A 204 15.81 -0.13 1.89
N ARG A 205 15.78 -0.13 0.56
CA ARG A 205 16.52 -1.05 -0.30
C ARG A 205 16.84 -0.38 -1.64
N PRO A 206 17.73 -0.93 -2.47
CA PRO A 206 17.88 -0.48 -3.85
C PRO A 206 16.57 -0.59 -4.64
N TYR A 207 16.25 0.39 -5.48
CA TYR A 207 15.09 0.30 -6.35
C TYR A 207 15.30 -0.73 -7.46
N VAL A 208 14.29 -1.59 -7.65
CA VAL A 208 14.21 -2.51 -8.79
C VAL A 208 12.89 -2.27 -9.51
N ALA A 209 12.99 -2.01 -10.81
CA ALA A 209 11.82 -1.81 -11.66
C ALA A 209 11.04 -3.12 -11.82
N THR A 210 9.72 -3.03 -11.71
CA THR A 210 8.79 -4.15 -11.97
C THR A 210 8.02 -3.84 -13.23
N SER A 211 7.89 -4.81 -14.13
CA SER A 211 7.08 -4.67 -15.33
C SER A 211 5.63 -5.05 -15.07
N ASN A 212 4.69 -4.24 -15.56
CA ASN A 212 3.26 -4.58 -15.54
C ASN A 212 2.92 -5.30 -16.84
N SER A 213 2.56 -6.58 -16.76
CA SER A 213 2.05 -7.32 -17.90
C SER A 213 0.65 -6.80 -18.30
N PRO A 214 0.40 -6.51 -19.58
CA PRO A 214 -0.97 -6.35 -20.07
C PRO A 214 -1.77 -7.62 -19.80
N GLY A 215 -2.97 -7.48 -19.23
CA GLY A 215 -3.86 -8.58 -18.87
C GLY A 215 -5.01 -8.78 -19.83
#